data_AF-A0A7J6NR09-F1
#
_entry.id   AF-A0A7J6NR09-F1
#
_cell.length_a   1.000
_cell.length_b   1.000
_cell.length_c   1.000
_cell.angle_alpha   90.00
_cell.angle_beta   90.00
_cell.angle_gamma   90.00
#
_symmetry.space_group_name_H-M   'P 1'
#
loop_
_entity.id
_entity.type
_entity.pdbx_description
1 polymer ?
#
loop_
_entity_poly.entity_id
_entity_poly.type
_entity_poly.pdbx_seq_one_letter_code
_entity_poly.pdbx_strand_id
1 'polypeptide(L)'
;MADHPNRSEEVSVQCIDIYSTLPFTREGKSDHVLLTPLHAACQSGDVDAARLLLSSIEERHSALTSPEIPSPLVLAVRSGCASLVDLLLSHHSPIGDPDGPGRVSWSEEALGKSVIAACMVGDSTVVRLLAGASPSTVNYEDPERPLMTPLTTAVFYGHDDTVRTLLDLSASVTGDHPEGWTALHMATHMNSVKVTDMLLQATSREETCKIPGFMKSDAISHTHPTVLHVAIRRSNLDLVKLLLRHRADPNAPSPPQGLTPLMAACQKGSEGTDIVQLLLTIESVVEKINAPCQDAGSSYEGYTALHFAAETHTSLPIVSALLAHGASPLARTATTPSGYGYLPLDLTYDSAWPSTGESPPADYTIHSDIQKELMRCGSCGATESPMVCFRCHAQRYCSGSCQRQHWPHHKTVCRPALA
;
A
#
# COMPACT_ATOMS: atom_id res chain seq x y z
N MET A 1 -7.83 -19.00 49.64
CA MET A 1 -8.29 -17.72 49.08
C MET A 1 -7.42 -17.49 47.85
N ALA A 2 -7.92 -17.56 46.61
CA ALA A 2 -9.14 -16.94 46.06
C ALA A 2 -8.94 -15.40 45.98
N ASP A 3 -9.01 -14.74 44.81
CA ASP A 3 -9.50 -15.17 43.49
C ASP A 3 -8.75 -14.55 42.28
N HIS A 4 -8.93 -15.18 41.11
CA HIS A 4 -8.89 -14.55 39.78
C HIS A 4 -10.30 -14.65 39.16
N PRO A 5 -10.80 -13.60 38.49
CA PRO A 5 -10.94 -13.63 37.02
C PRO A 5 -10.19 -12.45 36.35
N ASN A 6 -9.78 -12.47 35.06
CA ASN A 6 -10.57 -12.37 33.80
C ASN A 6 -11.55 -11.18 33.78
N ARG A 7 -11.74 -10.39 32.70
CA ARG A 7 -11.28 -10.33 31.29
C ARG A 7 -11.53 -8.86 30.81
N SER A 8 -11.13 -8.27 29.67
CA SER A 8 -10.26 -8.57 28.50
C SER A 8 -10.23 -7.28 27.59
N GLU A 9 -9.98 -7.20 26.27
CA GLU A 9 -9.64 -8.09 25.13
C GLU A 9 -9.00 -7.24 23.98
N GLU A 10 -8.38 -7.88 22.96
CA GLU A 10 -8.10 -7.39 21.58
C GLU A 10 -7.18 -6.13 21.39
N VAL A 11 -6.41 -5.99 20.29
CA VAL A 11 -6.44 -6.60 18.94
C VAL A 11 -5.11 -7.31 18.58
N SER A 12 -5.21 -8.44 17.86
CA SER A 12 -4.12 -9.24 17.26
C SER A 12 -3.65 -8.63 15.92
N VAL A 13 -2.52 -8.97 15.29
CA VAL A 13 -1.91 -10.29 15.00
C VAL A 13 -0.39 -10.22 15.03
N GLN A 14 0.26 -11.29 15.48
CA GLN A 14 1.71 -11.44 15.49
C GLN A 14 2.23 -11.97 14.14
N CYS A 15 3.34 -11.42 13.65
CA CYS A 15 4.20 -12.06 12.63
C CYS A 15 5.61 -12.35 13.17
N ILE A 16 5.66 -12.70 14.46
CA ILE A 16 6.73 -13.48 15.08
C ILE A 16 6.22 -14.93 15.14
N ASP A 17 7.12 -15.92 15.11
CA ASP A 17 6.85 -17.36 15.18
C ASP A 17 6.36 -18.06 13.88
N ILE A 18 7.29 -18.27 12.94
CA ILE A 18 7.22 -19.38 11.93
C ILE A 18 8.44 -20.33 12.04
N TYR A 19 9.48 -19.99 12.83
CA TYR A 19 10.71 -20.82 12.98
C TYR A 19 11.11 -21.13 14.44
N SER A 20 10.30 -20.78 15.43
CA SER A 20 10.56 -21.04 16.85
C SER A 20 10.07 -22.41 17.35
N THR A 21 9.33 -23.16 16.54
CA THR A 21 8.59 -24.37 16.94
C THR A 21 9.03 -25.64 16.20
N LEU A 22 10.32 -25.96 16.23
CA LEU A 22 10.83 -27.32 15.97
C LEU A 22 11.40 -27.95 17.25
N PRO A 23 10.56 -28.58 18.10
CA PRO A 23 11.01 -29.23 19.33
C PRO A 23 11.47 -30.66 19.05
N PHE A 24 12.76 -30.97 19.19
CA PHE A 24 13.20 -32.38 19.34
C PHE A 24 14.43 -32.56 20.23
N THR A 25 14.17 -32.65 21.54
CA THR A 25 15.09 -33.32 22.48
C THR A 25 14.65 -34.77 22.71
N ARG A 26 15.23 -35.67 21.90
CA ARG A 26 15.56 -37.08 22.25
C ARG A 26 14.42 -38.11 22.49
N GLU A 27 14.66 -39.32 21.95
CA GLU A 27 14.01 -40.62 22.24
C GLU A 27 12.58 -40.85 21.72
N GLY A 28 12.32 -42.02 21.09
CA GLY A 28 10.93 -42.57 21.07
C GLY A 28 10.27 -43.10 19.78
N LYS A 29 10.98 -43.46 18.69
CA LYS A 29 10.45 -44.23 17.53
C LYS A 29 9.14 -43.73 16.86
N SER A 30 9.25 -43.00 15.76
CA SER A 30 8.37 -43.18 14.58
C SER A 30 8.93 -42.48 13.34
N ASP A 31 9.48 -43.21 12.37
CA ASP A 31 9.77 -42.80 10.97
C ASP A 31 10.23 -41.34 10.77
N HIS A 32 11.14 -40.88 11.63
CA HIS A 32 11.54 -39.47 11.68
C HIS A 32 12.38 -39.06 10.46
N VAL A 33 11.96 -37.97 9.81
CA VAL A 33 12.64 -37.39 8.64
C VAL A 33 14.09 -37.05 8.99
N LEU A 34 15.04 -37.60 8.23
CA LEU A 34 16.46 -37.61 8.57
C LEU A 34 17.14 -36.25 8.32
N LEU A 35 17.12 -35.39 9.34
CA LEU A 35 18.01 -34.23 9.43
C LEU A 35 19.47 -34.71 9.44
N THR A 36 20.15 -34.62 8.30
CA THR A 36 21.52 -35.18 8.17
C THR A 36 22.56 -34.35 8.91
N PRO A 37 23.76 -34.89 9.23
CA PRO A 37 24.82 -34.13 9.89
C PRO A 37 25.19 -32.81 9.20
N LEU A 38 25.05 -32.73 7.86
CA LEU A 38 25.30 -31.49 7.12
C LEU A 38 24.21 -30.44 7.36
N HIS A 39 22.93 -30.83 7.53
CA HIS A 39 21.88 -29.89 7.94
C HIS A 39 22.20 -29.29 9.32
N ALA A 40 22.61 -30.14 10.28
CA ALA A 40 22.96 -29.70 11.63
C ALA A 40 24.16 -28.73 11.62
N ALA A 41 25.24 -29.07 10.93
CA ALA A 41 26.41 -28.20 10.75
C ALA A 41 26.03 -26.87 10.07
N CYS A 42 25.13 -26.90 9.08
CA CYS A 42 24.70 -25.68 8.40
C CYS A 42 23.81 -24.79 9.28
N GLN A 43 22.93 -25.40 10.08
CA GLN A 43 22.07 -24.71 11.04
C GLN A 43 22.89 -24.06 12.18
N SER A 44 24.00 -24.67 12.60
CA SER A 44 24.92 -24.07 13.58
C SER A 44 25.96 -23.12 12.98
N GLY A 45 26.04 -22.98 11.65
CA GLY A 45 27.04 -22.17 10.98
C GLY A 45 28.47 -22.75 11.03
N ASP A 46 28.61 -24.05 11.30
CA ASP A 46 29.90 -24.71 11.48
C ASP A 46 30.55 -25.04 10.11
N VAL A 47 31.40 -24.11 9.66
CA VAL A 47 32.15 -24.21 8.40
C VAL A 47 33.08 -25.43 8.37
N ASP A 48 33.70 -25.80 9.49
CA ASP A 48 34.71 -26.86 9.52
C ASP A 48 34.07 -28.24 9.61
N ALA A 49 32.99 -28.41 10.39
CA ALA A 49 32.17 -29.61 10.34
C ALA A 49 31.56 -29.80 8.94
N ALA A 50 31.02 -28.73 8.33
CA ALA A 50 30.50 -28.78 6.97
C ALA A 50 31.59 -29.15 5.94
N ARG A 51 32.80 -28.59 6.06
CA ARG A 51 33.95 -28.90 5.19
C ARG A 51 34.38 -30.36 5.31
N LEU A 52 34.50 -30.88 6.53
CA LEU A 52 34.83 -32.29 6.78
C LEU A 52 33.76 -33.20 6.18
N LEU A 53 32.48 -32.91 6.42
CA LEU A 53 31.36 -33.67 5.86
C LEU A 53 31.39 -33.66 4.32
N LEU A 54 31.48 -32.49 3.69
CA LEU A 54 31.57 -32.36 2.22
C LEU A 54 32.80 -33.09 1.63
N SER A 55 33.93 -33.10 2.33
CA SER A 55 35.13 -33.83 1.91
C SER A 55 34.99 -35.35 2.00
N SER A 56 34.09 -35.84 2.87
CA SER A 56 33.77 -37.26 3.05
C SER A 56 32.66 -37.80 2.13
N ILE A 57 32.08 -36.95 1.27
CA ILE A 57 31.06 -37.37 0.30
C ILE A 57 31.75 -38.12 -0.85
N GLU A 58 31.83 -39.44 -0.76
CA GLU A 58 32.43 -40.28 -1.81
C GLU A 58 31.57 -40.35 -3.08
N GLU A 59 30.24 -40.53 -2.94
CA GLU A 59 29.26 -40.60 -4.03
C GLU A 59 28.47 -39.29 -4.22
N ARG A 60 28.11 -38.93 -5.46
CA ARG A 60 27.29 -37.74 -5.79
C ARG A 60 25.89 -37.86 -5.15
N HIS A 61 25.63 -37.07 -4.10
CA HIS A 61 24.30 -37.03 -3.50
C HIS A 61 23.39 -36.07 -4.27
N SER A 62 22.29 -36.59 -4.81
CA SER A 62 21.16 -35.78 -5.28
C SER A 62 20.55 -35.03 -4.09
N ALA A 63 20.41 -33.71 -4.21
CA ALA A 63 19.69 -32.78 -3.33
C ALA A 63 19.28 -33.32 -1.95
N LEU A 64 19.97 -32.86 -0.90
CA LEU A 64 19.56 -33.05 0.50
C LEU A 64 18.32 -32.18 0.78
N THR A 65 17.16 -32.63 0.30
CA THR A 65 15.89 -31.91 0.30
C THR A 65 14.75 -32.86 0.62
N SER A 66 14.02 -32.58 1.69
CA SER A 66 12.67 -33.10 1.94
C SER A 66 11.68 -31.94 1.76
N PRO A 67 10.44 -32.16 1.27
CA PRO A 67 9.42 -31.11 1.27
C PRO A 67 9.18 -30.50 2.66
N GLU A 68 9.47 -31.22 3.74
CA GLU A 68 9.31 -30.76 5.13
C GLU A 68 10.57 -30.11 5.74
N ILE A 69 11.76 -30.29 5.14
CA ILE A 69 13.04 -29.82 5.71
C ILE A 69 13.75 -28.86 4.74
N PRO A 70 14.01 -27.59 5.14
CA PRO A 70 14.82 -26.66 4.36
C PRO A 70 16.21 -27.26 4.08
N SER A 71 16.68 -27.13 2.84
CA SER A 71 17.97 -27.67 2.42
C SER A 71 19.13 -27.15 3.28
N PRO A 72 20.28 -27.86 3.37
CA PRO A 72 21.45 -27.37 4.08
C PRO A 72 21.92 -25.98 3.60
N LEU A 73 21.71 -25.66 2.31
CA LEU A 73 21.99 -24.33 1.77
C LEU A 73 21.05 -23.25 2.36
N VAL A 74 19.74 -23.51 2.44
CA VAL A 74 18.79 -22.60 3.11
C VAL A 74 19.12 -22.44 4.60
N LEU A 75 19.58 -23.50 5.27
CA LEU A 75 20.02 -23.44 6.67
C LEU A 75 21.32 -22.62 6.84
N ALA A 76 22.28 -22.76 5.92
CA ALA A 76 23.52 -21.98 5.90
C ALA A 76 23.29 -20.48 5.68
N VAL A 77 22.33 -20.14 4.81
CA VAL A 77 21.89 -18.74 4.63
C VAL A 77 21.27 -18.20 5.91
N ARG A 78 20.45 -19.00 6.61
CA ARG A 78 19.77 -18.59 7.85
C ARG A 78 20.68 -18.50 9.08
N SER A 79 21.81 -19.20 9.10
CA SER A 79 22.85 -19.02 10.12
C SER A 79 23.75 -17.80 9.86
N GLY A 80 23.52 -17.07 8.75
CA GLY A 80 24.24 -15.83 8.42
C GLY A 80 25.72 -16.04 8.04
N CYS A 81 26.12 -17.28 7.74
CA CYS A 81 27.51 -17.61 7.47
C CYS A 81 27.81 -17.62 5.97
N ALA A 82 28.13 -16.46 5.41
CA ALA A 82 28.47 -16.33 3.97
C ALA A 82 29.60 -17.29 3.53
N SER A 83 30.61 -17.54 4.39
CA SER A 83 31.70 -18.50 4.13
C SER A 83 31.23 -19.96 4.05
N LEU A 84 30.14 -20.32 4.73
CA LEU A 84 29.51 -21.63 4.64
C LEU A 84 28.68 -21.75 3.35
N VAL A 85 27.99 -20.67 2.94
CA VAL A 85 27.28 -20.63 1.65
C VAL A 85 28.27 -20.77 0.50
N ASP A 86 29.38 -20.02 0.51
CA ASP A 86 30.46 -20.14 -0.48
C ASP A 86 31.08 -21.55 -0.52
N LEU A 87 31.26 -22.19 0.63
CA LEU A 87 31.69 -23.58 0.72
C LEU A 87 30.67 -24.57 0.08
N LEU A 88 29.38 -24.36 0.29
CA LEU A 88 28.31 -25.20 -0.27
C LEU A 88 28.08 -24.97 -1.77
N LEU A 89 28.41 -23.78 -2.28
CA LEU A 89 28.35 -23.43 -3.70
C LEU A 89 29.62 -23.85 -4.46
N SER A 90 30.81 -23.74 -3.86
CA SER A 90 32.06 -24.24 -4.47
C SER A 90 32.10 -25.77 -4.63
N HIS A 91 31.30 -26.50 -3.86
CA HIS A 91 31.07 -27.94 -4.03
C HIS A 91 29.85 -28.28 -4.94
N HIS A 92 29.20 -27.28 -5.55
CA HIS A 92 28.07 -27.50 -6.46
C HIS A 92 28.52 -28.08 -7.82
N SER A 93 27.80 -29.08 -8.32
CA SER A 93 27.89 -29.51 -9.72
C SER A 93 26.69 -28.96 -10.50
N PRO A 94 26.89 -28.18 -11.58
CA PRO A 94 25.80 -27.71 -12.42
C PRO A 94 24.96 -28.87 -12.99
N ILE A 95 23.64 -28.63 -13.11
CA ILE A 95 22.72 -29.61 -13.68
C ILE A 95 23.07 -29.82 -15.16
N GLY A 96 23.47 -31.05 -15.51
CA GLY A 96 23.86 -31.43 -16.87
C GLY A 96 25.36 -31.68 -17.07
N ASP A 97 26.22 -31.41 -16.07
CA ASP A 97 27.63 -31.81 -16.07
C ASP A 97 27.86 -32.99 -15.09
N PRO A 98 27.90 -34.24 -15.59
CA PRO A 98 28.13 -35.44 -14.77
C PRO A 98 29.62 -35.69 -14.45
N ASP A 99 30.55 -34.96 -15.08
CA ASP A 99 32.01 -35.14 -14.92
C ASP A 99 32.68 -33.97 -14.18
N GLY A 100 31.99 -32.83 -14.05
CA GLY A 100 32.44 -31.65 -13.32
C GLY A 100 32.72 -31.91 -11.82
N PRO A 101 33.62 -31.12 -11.19
CA PRO A 101 34.21 -31.45 -9.88
C PRO A 101 33.26 -31.35 -8.67
N GLY A 102 32.05 -30.82 -8.85
CA GLY A 102 31.07 -30.66 -7.77
C GLY A 102 30.54 -31.99 -7.25
N ARG A 103 30.31 -32.08 -5.94
CA ARG A 103 29.80 -33.30 -5.26
C ARG A 103 28.33 -33.21 -4.85
N VAL A 104 27.74 -32.01 -4.92
CA VAL A 104 26.33 -31.76 -4.56
C VAL A 104 25.59 -31.10 -5.73
N SER A 105 24.46 -31.67 -6.13
CA SER A 105 23.54 -31.00 -7.07
C SER A 105 22.42 -30.33 -6.27
N TRP A 106 22.46 -28.99 -6.19
CA TRP A 106 21.31 -28.20 -5.78
C TRP A 106 20.27 -28.16 -6.91
N SER A 107 18.99 -28.09 -6.57
CA SER A 107 17.92 -27.81 -7.54
C SER A 107 17.73 -26.30 -7.67
N GLU A 108 17.18 -25.84 -8.80
CA GLU A 108 16.75 -24.44 -8.97
C GLU A 108 15.78 -23.99 -7.86
N GLU A 109 14.92 -24.90 -7.37
CA GLU A 109 14.04 -24.66 -6.22
C GLU A 109 14.84 -24.42 -4.93
N ALA A 110 15.85 -25.24 -4.64
CA ALA A 110 16.68 -25.10 -3.45
C ALA A 110 17.54 -23.83 -3.50
N LEU A 111 18.03 -23.45 -4.69
CA LEU A 111 18.76 -22.19 -4.90
C LEU A 111 17.83 -20.98 -4.78
N GLY A 112 16.64 -21.03 -5.39
CA GLY A 112 15.62 -19.99 -5.33
C GLY A 112 15.09 -19.74 -3.92
N LYS A 113 14.71 -20.79 -3.19
CA LYS A 113 14.34 -20.72 -1.76
C LYS A 113 15.52 -20.26 -0.88
N SER A 114 16.77 -20.46 -1.30
CA SER A 114 17.96 -19.88 -0.63
C SER A 114 18.13 -18.39 -0.90
N VAL A 115 17.89 -17.91 -2.12
CA VAL A 115 17.92 -16.47 -2.44
C VAL A 115 16.84 -15.74 -1.66
N ILE A 116 15.61 -16.27 -1.62
CA ILE A 116 14.53 -15.69 -0.81
C ILE A 116 14.93 -15.65 0.67
N ALA A 117 15.53 -16.72 1.22
CA ALA A 117 16.01 -16.71 2.60
C ALA A 117 17.09 -15.63 2.85
N ALA A 118 17.98 -15.38 1.88
CA ALA A 118 18.98 -14.32 1.96
C ALA A 118 18.31 -12.92 1.92
N CYS A 119 17.26 -12.77 1.13
CA CYS A 119 16.42 -11.56 1.07
C CYS A 119 15.57 -11.33 2.34
N MET A 120 15.27 -12.37 3.12
CA MET A 120 14.65 -12.23 4.46
C MET A 120 15.67 -11.73 5.49
N VAL A 121 16.89 -12.28 5.46
CA VAL A 121 17.98 -11.92 6.40
C VAL A 121 18.59 -10.55 6.07
N GLY A 122 18.63 -10.18 4.80
CA GLY A 122 19.23 -8.93 4.30
C GLY A 122 20.67 -9.07 3.80
N ASP A 123 21.18 -10.29 3.60
CA ASP A 123 22.57 -10.51 3.16
C ASP A 123 22.71 -10.37 1.63
N SER A 124 23.01 -9.14 1.21
CA SER A 124 23.31 -8.80 -0.18
C SER A 124 24.59 -9.46 -0.74
N THR A 125 25.50 -9.96 0.11
CA THR A 125 26.68 -10.72 -0.32
C THR A 125 26.26 -12.12 -0.75
N VAL A 126 25.48 -12.79 0.09
CA VAL A 126 24.92 -14.12 -0.19
C VAL A 126 23.98 -14.10 -1.41
N VAL A 127 23.19 -13.04 -1.59
CA VAL A 127 22.39 -12.87 -2.82
C VAL A 127 23.28 -12.83 -4.07
N ARG A 128 24.43 -12.14 -4.05
CA ARG A 128 25.38 -12.12 -5.19
C ARG A 128 26.06 -13.46 -5.41
N LEU A 129 26.40 -14.20 -4.34
CA LEU A 129 26.96 -15.56 -4.44
C LEU A 129 25.97 -16.53 -5.10
N LEU A 130 24.71 -16.53 -4.65
CA LEU A 130 23.66 -17.42 -5.17
C LEU A 130 23.28 -17.08 -6.63
N ALA A 131 23.12 -15.80 -6.95
CA ALA A 131 22.88 -15.35 -8.33
C ALA A 131 24.07 -15.63 -9.27
N GLY A 132 25.30 -15.66 -8.74
CA GLY A 132 26.49 -16.10 -9.47
C GLY A 132 26.53 -17.61 -9.73
N ALA A 133 25.88 -18.42 -8.90
CA ALA A 133 25.75 -19.86 -9.10
C ALA A 133 24.62 -20.23 -10.09
N SER A 134 23.49 -19.51 -10.05
CA SER A 134 22.42 -19.63 -11.06
C SER A 134 21.64 -18.32 -11.23
N PRO A 135 21.81 -17.60 -12.37
CA PRO A 135 21.18 -16.29 -12.57
C PRO A 135 19.64 -16.29 -12.59
N SER A 136 19.00 -17.42 -12.91
CA SER A 136 17.53 -17.56 -12.89
C SER A 136 16.94 -17.33 -11.49
N THR A 137 17.71 -17.61 -10.44
CA THR A 137 17.26 -17.52 -9.04
C THR A 137 16.88 -16.10 -8.59
N VAL A 138 17.39 -15.07 -9.28
CA VAL A 138 17.06 -13.66 -9.03
C VAL A 138 15.57 -13.38 -9.23
N ASN A 139 14.94 -14.12 -10.16
CA ASN A 139 13.53 -14.04 -10.51
C ASN A 139 12.76 -15.31 -10.14
N TYR A 140 13.22 -16.05 -9.12
CA TYR A 140 12.52 -17.23 -8.63
C TYR A 140 11.19 -16.85 -7.99
N GLU A 141 10.13 -17.58 -8.37
CA GLU A 141 8.80 -17.49 -7.78
C GLU A 141 8.54 -18.78 -6.99
N ASP A 142 8.21 -18.67 -5.71
CA ASP A 142 7.89 -19.82 -4.86
C ASP A 142 6.47 -20.34 -5.21
N PRO A 143 6.30 -21.58 -5.72
CA PRO A 143 4.99 -22.12 -6.09
C PRO A 143 4.01 -22.24 -4.92
N GLU A 144 4.52 -22.29 -3.68
CA GLU A 144 3.70 -22.30 -2.46
C GLU A 144 3.26 -20.88 -2.05
N ARG A 145 3.94 -19.84 -2.56
CA ARG A 145 3.83 -18.44 -2.11
C ARG A 145 4.09 -17.45 -3.28
N PRO A 146 3.18 -17.32 -4.25
CA PRO A 146 3.38 -16.50 -5.45
C PRO A 146 3.61 -14.99 -5.19
N LEU A 147 3.26 -14.48 -4.00
CA LEU A 147 3.60 -13.12 -3.55
C LEU A 147 5.10 -12.91 -3.22
N MET A 148 5.87 -13.99 -3.08
CA MET A 148 7.20 -14.01 -2.46
C MET A 148 8.30 -14.28 -3.51
N THR A 149 8.71 -13.24 -4.24
CA THR A 149 9.94 -13.23 -5.04
C THR A 149 11.10 -12.70 -4.19
N PRO A 150 12.38 -12.88 -4.58
CA PRO A 150 13.51 -12.21 -3.95
C PRO A 150 13.31 -10.70 -3.76
N LEU A 151 12.78 -10.02 -4.79
CA LEU A 151 12.58 -8.58 -4.77
C LEU A 151 11.44 -8.16 -3.83
N THR A 152 10.27 -8.81 -3.91
CA THR A 152 9.16 -8.46 -2.98
C THR A 152 9.53 -8.78 -1.53
N THR A 153 10.30 -9.85 -1.30
CA THR A 153 10.85 -10.22 0.02
C THR A 153 11.80 -9.14 0.55
N ALA A 154 12.82 -8.75 -0.21
CA ALA A 154 13.78 -7.72 0.23
C ALA A 154 13.11 -6.37 0.51
N VAL A 155 12.08 -6.01 -0.28
CA VAL A 155 11.25 -4.81 -0.06
C VAL A 155 10.38 -4.93 1.21
N PHE A 156 9.74 -6.08 1.44
CA PHE A 156 8.89 -6.31 2.62
C PHE A 156 9.68 -6.26 3.93
N TYR A 157 10.87 -6.84 3.97
CA TYR A 157 11.75 -6.79 5.15
C TYR A 157 12.59 -5.49 5.26
N GLY A 158 12.48 -4.56 4.30
CA GLY A 158 13.11 -3.24 4.36
C GLY A 158 14.62 -3.21 4.06
N HIS A 159 15.15 -4.22 3.39
CA HIS A 159 16.60 -4.39 3.16
C HIS A 159 17.09 -3.62 1.93
N ASP A 160 17.15 -2.29 2.04
CA ASP A 160 17.51 -1.34 0.96
C ASP A 160 18.68 -1.77 0.06
N ASP A 161 19.78 -2.24 0.64
CA ASP A 161 21.00 -2.58 -0.12
C ASP A 161 20.90 -3.96 -0.78
N THR A 162 20.04 -4.84 -0.27
CA THR A 162 19.63 -6.08 -0.95
C THR A 162 18.65 -5.80 -2.08
N VAL A 163 17.73 -4.85 -1.91
CA VAL A 163 16.88 -4.36 -3.03
C VAL A 163 17.76 -3.79 -4.14
N ARG A 164 18.71 -2.89 -3.82
CA ARG A 164 19.65 -2.38 -4.85
C ARG A 164 20.42 -3.52 -5.52
N THR A 165 20.91 -4.47 -4.74
CA THR A 165 21.65 -5.64 -5.27
C THR A 165 20.82 -6.48 -6.23
N LEU A 166 19.53 -6.69 -5.96
CA LEU A 166 18.63 -7.40 -6.87
C LEU A 166 18.36 -6.59 -8.15
N LEU A 167 18.23 -5.26 -8.04
CA LEU A 167 18.07 -4.39 -9.21
C LEU A 167 19.35 -4.31 -10.06
N ASP A 168 20.54 -4.28 -9.45
CA ASP A 168 21.83 -4.43 -10.15
C ASP A 168 21.89 -5.75 -10.94
N LEU A 169 21.29 -6.81 -10.39
CA LEU A 169 21.18 -8.15 -10.98
C LEU A 169 19.98 -8.31 -11.95
N SER A 170 19.31 -7.20 -12.33
CA SER A 170 18.16 -7.19 -13.25
C SER A 170 16.94 -8.01 -12.77
N ALA A 171 16.65 -7.96 -11.47
CA ALA A 171 15.41 -8.51 -10.92
C ALA A 171 14.15 -7.86 -11.52
N SER A 172 13.12 -8.67 -11.75
CA SER A 172 11.86 -8.21 -12.32
C SER A 172 11.09 -7.33 -11.34
N VAL A 173 10.97 -6.06 -11.72
CA VAL A 173 10.15 -5.03 -11.06
C VAL A 173 8.65 -5.18 -11.39
N THR A 174 8.31 -5.94 -12.43
CA THR A 174 6.96 -6.25 -12.91
C THR A 174 6.72 -7.76 -12.81
N GLY A 175 6.24 -8.21 -11.66
CA GLY A 175 5.66 -9.55 -11.52
C GLY A 175 4.18 -9.53 -11.92
N ASP A 176 3.78 -10.46 -12.80
CA ASP A 176 2.39 -10.64 -13.24
C ASP A 176 1.56 -11.38 -12.17
N HIS A 177 1.51 -10.80 -10.97
CA HIS A 177 0.81 -11.42 -9.85
C HIS A 177 -0.71 -11.40 -10.08
N PRO A 178 -1.45 -12.50 -9.82
CA PRO A 178 -2.91 -12.55 -9.98
C PRO A 178 -3.69 -11.55 -9.09
N GLU A 179 -3.04 -10.99 -8.06
CA GLU A 179 -3.57 -9.91 -7.21
C GLU A 179 -2.90 -8.53 -7.49
N GLY A 180 -2.16 -8.36 -8.59
CA GLY A 180 -1.64 -7.07 -9.07
C GLY A 180 -0.61 -6.33 -8.19
N TRP A 181 -0.26 -6.84 -7.01
CA TRP A 181 0.73 -6.21 -6.13
C TRP A 181 2.15 -6.38 -6.66
N THR A 182 2.69 -5.30 -7.19
CA THR A 182 4.09 -5.18 -7.60
C THR A 182 5.00 -4.80 -6.42
N ALA A 183 6.31 -4.97 -6.57
CA ALA A 183 7.30 -4.49 -5.61
C ALA A 183 7.14 -2.98 -5.30
N LEU A 184 6.68 -2.18 -6.26
CA LEU A 184 6.40 -0.76 -6.10
C LEU A 184 5.21 -0.48 -5.16
N HIS A 185 4.14 -1.28 -5.24
CA HIS A 185 3.05 -1.22 -4.26
C HIS A 185 3.55 -1.58 -2.86
N MET A 186 4.40 -2.61 -2.74
CA MET A 186 4.98 -3.00 -1.46
C MET A 186 5.87 -1.91 -0.86
N ALA A 187 6.78 -1.32 -1.64
CA ALA A 187 7.65 -0.23 -1.18
C ALA A 187 6.87 1.01 -0.72
N THR A 188 5.82 1.37 -1.47
CA THR A 188 4.93 2.48 -1.13
C THR A 188 4.10 2.16 0.11
N HIS A 189 3.63 0.93 0.27
CA HIS A 189 2.91 0.46 1.45
C HIS A 189 3.78 0.43 2.71
N MET A 190 5.04 0.01 2.58
CA MET A 190 6.07 0.08 3.62
C MET A 190 6.59 1.53 3.85
N ASN A 191 6.00 2.52 3.18
CA ASN A 191 6.27 3.95 3.32
C ASN A 191 7.72 4.37 2.97
N SER A 192 8.48 3.54 2.25
CA SER A 192 9.90 3.77 1.98
C SER A 192 10.10 4.59 0.69
N VAL A 193 10.37 5.89 0.85
CA VAL A 193 10.71 6.81 -0.25
C VAL A 193 11.92 6.29 -1.04
N LYS A 194 12.97 5.84 -0.35
CA LYS A 194 14.24 5.37 -0.96
C LYS A 194 14.05 4.11 -1.79
N VAL A 195 13.30 3.12 -1.30
CA VAL A 195 13.02 1.89 -2.06
C VAL A 195 12.10 2.18 -3.24
N THR A 196 11.07 3.02 -3.04
CA THR A 196 10.17 3.47 -4.11
C THR A 196 10.96 4.18 -5.22
N ASP A 197 11.91 5.04 -4.89
CA ASP A 197 12.78 5.74 -5.84
C ASP A 197 13.69 4.76 -6.62
N MET A 198 14.36 3.83 -5.93
CA MET A 198 15.17 2.80 -6.61
C MET A 198 14.36 1.94 -7.59
N LEU A 199 13.13 1.54 -7.22
CA LEU A 199 12.23 0.79 -8.12
C LEU A 199 11.75 1.63 -9.30
N LEU A 200 11.43 2.91 -9.08
CA LEU A 200 10.99 3.87 -10.11
C LEU A 200 12.10 4.34 -11.08
N GLN A 201 13.36 4.11 -10.71
CA GLN A 201 14.53 4.32 -11.58
C GLN A 201 14.87 3.07 -12.38
N ALA A 202 14.54 1.87 -11.89
CA ALA A 202 14.74 0.60 -12.58
C ALA A 202 13.63 0.27 -13.62
N THR A 203 12.45 0.90 -13.53
CA THR A 203 11.33 0.66 -14.47
C THR A 203 11.32 1.58 -15.70
N SER A 204 10.70 1.10 -16.78
CA SER A 204 10.20 1.97 -17.86
C SER A 204 9.16 2.94 -17.29
N ARG A 205 9.28 4.24 -17.61
CA ARG A 205 8.53 5.32 -16.93
C ARG A 205 7.02 5.40 -17.26
N GLU A 206 6.44 4.39 -17.92
CA GLU A 206 5.09 4.48 -18.49
C GLU A 206 4.12 3.38 -18.05
N GLU A 207 4.60 2.27 -17.45
CA GLU A 207 3.77 1.08 -17.22
C GLU A 207 3.46 0.86 -15.73
N THR A 208 4.47 0.86 -14.85
CA THR A 208 4.32 0.39 -13.46
C THR A 208 3.36 1.23 -12.60
N CYS A 209 3.28 2.55 -12.81
CA CYS A 209 2.46 3.45 -12.00
C CYS A 209 0.94 3.37 -12.31
N LYS A 210 0.54 2.63 -13.36
CA LYS A 210 -0.87 2.49 -13.79
C LYS A 210 -1.52 1.19 -13.29
N ILE A 211 -0.72 0.24 -12.81
CA ILE A 211 -1.20 -1.06 -12.33
C ILE A 211 -2.01 -0.84 -11.03
N PRO A 212 -3.26 -1.35 -10.92
CA PRO A 212 -4.00 -1.37 -9.66
C PRO A 212 -3.63 -2.61 -8.84
N GLY A 213 -3.07 -2.45 -7.63
CA GLY A 213 -2.77 -3.57 -6.73
C GLY A 213 -3.97 -3.95 -5.85
N PHE A 214 -4.43 -5.19 -5.88
CA PHE A 214 -5.55 -5.69 -5.05
C PHE A 214 -5.16 -5.75 -3.58
N MET A 215 -5.63 -4.80 -2.77
CA MET A 215 -5.45 -4.81 -1.33
C MET A 215 -6.69 -5.41 -0.66
N LYS A 216 -6.60 -6.70 -0.33
CA LYS A 216 -7.53 -7.38 0.57
C LYS A 216 -7.30 -6.90 2.00
N SER A 217 -7.98 -5.83 2.40
CA SER A 217 -7.98 -5.40 3.81
C SER A 217 -8.88 -6.30 4.65
N ASP A 218 -8.50 -6.52 5.90
CA ASP A 218 -9.42 -7.05 6.89
C ASP A 218 -10.54 -6.03 7.13
N ALA A 219 -11.77 -6.48 6.94
CA ALA A 219 -13.01 -5.72 6.91
C ALA A 219 -13.21 -4.72 5.73
N ILE A 220 -14.50 -4.55 5.41
CA ILE A 220 -15.14 -3.50 4.61
C ILE A 220 -14.94 -3.53 3.07
N SER A 221 -13.75 -3.68 2.47
CA SER A 221 -13.67 -3.64 0.97
C SER A 221 -12.44 -4.27 0.29
N HIS A 222 -12.70 -4.95 -0.84
CA HIS A 222 -11.67 -5.41 -1.80
C HIS A 222 -11.16 -4.27 -2.69
N THR A 223 -10.40 -3.34 -2.12
CA THR A 223 -9.86 -2.18 -2.85
C THR A 223 -8.73 -2.56 -3.80
N HIS A 224 -8.61 -1.87 -4.93
CA HIS A 224 -7.49 -1.95 -5.89
C HIS A 224 -6.77 -0.59 -5.98
N PRO A 225 -6.18 -0.08 -4.88
CA PRO A 225 -5.49 1.21 -4.88
C PRO A 225 -4.31 1.22 -5.87
N THR A 226 -4.23 2.28 -6.68
CA THR A 226 -2.98 2.60 -7.39
C THR A 226 -1.91 3.01 -6.38
N VAL A 227 -0.62 2.90 -6.75
CA VAL A 227 0.51 3.34 -5.91
C VAL A 227 0.34 4.75 -5.33
N LEU A 228 -0.27 5.68 -6.08
CA LEU A 228 -0.54 7.04 -5.60
C LEU A 228 -1.56 7.06 -4.44
N HIS A 229 -2.61 6.22 -4.49
CA HIS A 229 -3.54 6.05 -3.37
C HIS A 229 -2.90 5.38 -2.14
N VAL A 230 -1.91 4.50 -2.33
CA VAL A 230 -1.14 3.94 -1.21
C VAL A 230 -0.33 5.03 -0.51
N ALA A 231 0.37 5.88 -1.27
CA ALA A 231 1.12 7.02 -0.72
C ALA A 231 0.23 8.04 0.01
N ILE A 232 -0.96 8.34 -0.54
CA ILE A 232 -1.93 9.27 0.04
C ILE A 232 -2.54 8.72 1.35
N ARG A 233 -2.89 7.43 1.41
CA ARG A 233 -3.37 6.81 2.67
C ARG A 233 -2.30 6.78 3.76
N ARG A 234 -1.01 6.75 3.38
CA ARG A 234 0.15 6.90 4.29
C ARG A 234 0.47 8.35 4.67
N SER A 235 -0.28 9.34 4.15
CA SER A 235 -0.06 10.78 4.39
C SER A 235 1.35 11.27 4.01
N ASN A 236 2.06 10.53 3.14
CA ASN A 236 3.45 10.79 2.82
C ASN A 236 3.57 11.69 1.58
N LEU A 237 3.66 12.98 1.84
CA LEU A 237 3.80 14.02 0.82
C LEU A 237 5.00 13.81 -0.12
N ASP A 238 6.11 13.23 0.35
CA ASP A 238 7.31 13.03 -0.48
C ASP A 238 7.22 11.78 -1.36
N LEU A 239 6.53 10.72 -0.93
CA LEU A 239 6.11 9.63 -1.82
C LEU A 239 5.15 10.15 -2.91
N VAL A 240 4.20 11.02 -2.55
CA VAL A 240 3.28 11.64 -3.53
C VAL A 240 4.05 12.47 -4.55
N LYS A 241 4.97 13.36 -4.12
CA LYS A 241 5.84 14.13 -5.03
C LYS A 241 6.68 13.22 -5.94
N LEU A 242 7.25 12.14 -5.40
CA LEU A 242 8.07 11.18 -6.14
C LEU A 242 7.28 10.47 -7.23
N LEU A 243 6.11 9.90 -6.90
CA LEU A 243 5.25 9.19 -7.84
C LEU A 243 4.76 10.11 -8.97
N LEU A 244 4.39 11.37 -8.65
CA LEU A 244 4.00 12.37 -9.64
C LEU A 244 5.16 12.74 -10.59
N ARG A 245 6.40 12.87 -10.10
CA ARG A 245 7.61 13.06 -10.93
C ARG A 245 7.88 11.87 -11.87
N HIS A 246 7.41 10.68 -11.51
CA HIS A 246 7.46 9.47 -12.33
C HIS A 246 6.14 9.18 -13.07
N ARG A 247 5.35 10.23 -13.35
CA ARG A 247 4.15 10.21 -14.21
C ARG A 247 3.03 9.28 -13.72
N ALA A 248 2.92 9.04 -12.41
CA ALA A 248 1.67 8.52 -11.85
C ALA A 248 0.52 9.48 -12.17
N ASP A 249 -0.60 8.97 -12.69
CA ASP A 249 -1.75 9.78 -13.09
C ASP A 249 -2.46 10.34 -11.83
N PRO A 250 -2.50 11.67 -11.63
CA PRO A 250 -3.13 12.30 -10.47
C PRO A 250 -4.66 12.24 -10.50
N ASN A 251 -5.26 11.71 -11.57
CA ASN A 251 -6.70 11.51 -11.74
C ASN A 251 -7.11 10.04 -11.86
N ALA A 252 -6.17 9.09 -11.90
CA ALA A 252 -6.50 7.67 -12.08
C ALA A 252 -7.33 7.16 -10.88
N PRO A 253 -8.58 6.70 -11.08
CA PRO A 253 -9.45 6.33 -9.99
C PRO A 253 -9.11 4.95 -9.41
N SER A 254 -9.26 4.73 -8.10
CA SER A 254 -9.02 3.41 -7.47
C SER A 254 -10.31 2.55 -7.45
N PRO A 255 -10.37 1.38 -8.12
CA PRO A 255 -11.50 0.47 -8.01
C PRO A 255 -11.63 -0.15 -6.60
N PRO A 256 -12.81 -0.66 -6.19
CA PRO A 256 -14.09 -0.56 -6.91
C PRO A 256 -14.72 0.84 -6.81
N GLN A 257 -14.41 1.64 -5.78
CA GLN A 257 -15.10 2.91 -5.52
C GLN A 257 -14.88 3.98 -6.61
N GLY A 258 -13.80 3.86 -7.37
CA GLY A 258 -13.44 4.88 -8.35
C GLY A 258 -13.10 6.24 -7.72
N LEU A 259 -12.68 6.25 -6.44
CA LEU A 259 -12.16 7.45 -5.78
C LEU A 259 -10.97 7.99 -6.56
N THR A 260 -10.89 9.31 -6.74
CA THR A 260 -9.71 9.96 -7.31
C THR A 260 -8.66 10.23 -6.22
N PRO A 261 -7.37 10.41 -6.57
CA PRO A 261 -6.34 10.80 -5.62
C PRO A 261 -6.69 12.05 -4.80
N LEU A 262 -7.38 13.02 -5.40
CA LEU A 262 -7.88 14.21 -4.70
C LEU A 262 -8.98 13.87 -3.68
N MET A 263 -9.94 12.99 -4.02
CA MET A 263 -10.97 12.54 -3.07
C MET A 263 -10.35 11.81 -1.89
N ALA A 264 -9.41 10.90 -2.14
CA ALA A 264 -8.70 10.18 -1.08
C ALA A 264 -7.87 11.11 -0.18
N ALA A 265 -7.28 12.17 -0.75
CA ALA A 265 -6.59 13.20 0.02
C ALA A 265 -7.55 14.06 0.86
N CYS A 266 -8.76 14.37 0.37
CA CYS A 266 -9.79 15.03 1.16
C CYS A 266 -10.34 14.14 2.29
N GLN A 267 -10.53 12.85 2.04
CA GLN A 267 -11.00 11.86 3.03
C GLN A 267 -10.00 11.68 4.21
N LYS A 268 -8.72 12.04 4.00
CA LYS A 268 -7.69 12.08 5.05
C LYS A 268 -7.80 13.29 6.00
N GLY A 269 -8.75 14.21 5.78
CA GLY A 269 -9.00 15.36 6.66
C GLY A 269 -7.76 16.25 6.83
N SER A 270 -7.47 16.66 8.06
CA SER A 270 -6.33 17.53 8.37
C SER A 270 -4.97 16.98 7.88
N GLU A 271 -4.71 15.67 8.00
CA GLU A 271 -3.49 15.02 7.48
C GLU A 271 -3.33 15.15 5.97
N GLY A 272 -4.44 15.25 5.23
CA GLY A 272 -4.44 15.36 3.77
C GLY A 272 -4.07 16.76 3.24
N THR A 273 -3.96 17.77 4.10
CA THR A 273 -3.96 19.18 3.68
C THR A 273 -2.83 19.51 2.68
N ASP A 274 -1.58 19.16 2.98
CA ASP A 274 -0.45 19.44 2.07
C ASP A 274 -0.53 18.65 0.75
N ILE A 275 -1.13 17.45 0.79
CA ILE A 275 -1.35 16.61 -0.40
C ILE A 275 -2.45 17.22 -1.27
N VAL A 276 -3.54 17.74 -0.69
CA VAL A 276 -4.57 18.48 -1.42
C VAL A 276 -3.98 19.74 -2.06
N GLN A 277 -3.19 20.53 -1.32
CA GLN A 277 -2.53 21.72 -1.89
C GLN A 277 -1.62 21.34 -3.08
N LEU A 278 -0.82 20.28 -2.95
CA LEU A 278 0.03 19.78 -4.03
C LEU A 278 -0.78 19.33 -5.25
N LEU A 279 -1.84 18.54 -5.07
CA LEU A 279 -2.69 18.06 -6.16
C LEU A 279 -3.43 19.21 -6.86
N LEU A 280 -3.85 20.26 -6.14
CA LEU A 280 -4.49 21.45 -6.71
C LEU A 280 -3.54 22.33 -7.53
N THR A 281 -2.21 22.18 -7.41
CA THR A 281 -1.25 22.81 -8.34
C THR A 281 -1.25 22.17 -9.74
N ILE A 282 -1.93 21.04 -9.94
CA ILE A 282 -1.95 20.30 -11.19
C ILE A 282 -3.20 20.66 -11.99
N GLU A 283 -3.01 21.32 -13.14
CA GLU A 283 -4.08 21.80 -14.02
C GLU A 283 -5.13 20.72 -14.34
N SER A 284 -4.70 19.51 -14.71
CA SER A 284 -5.60 18.39 -15.06
C SER A 284 -6.37 17.81 -13.86
N VAL A 285 -6.00 18.12 -12.63
CA VAL A 285 -6.79 17.82 -11.42
C VAL A 285 -7.84 18.91 -11.20
N VAL A 286 -7.48 20.18 -11.42
CA VAL A 286 -8.41 21.32 -11.33
C VAL A 286 -9.51 21.23 -12.39
N GLU A 287 -9.17 20.84 -13.63
CA GLU A 287 -10.16 20.53 -14.69
C GLU A 287 -11.21 19.50 -14.25
N LYS A 288 -10.83 18.58 -13.36
CA LYS A 288 -11.65 17.45 -12.88
C LYS A 288 -12.09 17.59 -11.42
N ILE A 289 -11.93 18.76 -10.80
CA ILE A 289 -12.22 19.00 -9.37
C ILE A 289 -13.69 18.70 -8.98
N ASN A 290 -14.59 18.80 -9.97
CA ASN A 290 -16.02 18.51 -9.85
C ASN A 290 -16.44 17.12 -10.38
N ALA A 291 -15.48 16.24 -10.69
CA ALA A 291 -15.79 14.88 -11.12
C ALA A 291 -16.49 14.10 -9.97
N PRO A 292 -17.58 13.37 -10.26
CA PRO A 292 -18.21 12.49 -9.29
C PRO A 292 -17.42 11.19 -9.09
N CYS A 293 -17.45 10.68 -7.85
CA CYS A 293 -17.06 9.33 -7.47
C CYS A 293 -17.91 8.32 -8.25
N GLN A 294 -17.27 7.24 -8.73
CA GLN A 294 -17.87 6.26 -9.66
C GLN A 294 -18.36 4.99 -8.97
N ASP A 295 -18.48 5.02 -7.63
CA ASP A 295 -18.90 3.91 -6.76
C ASP A 295 -20.42 3.62 -6.89
N ALA A 296 -20.84 3.11 -8.04
CA ALA A 296 -22.24 2.90 -8.38
C ALA A 296 -22.93 1.89 -7.44
N GLY A 297 -24.03 2.32 -6.80
CA GLY A 297 -24.76 1.53 -5.80
C GLY A 297 -24.24 1.63 -4.36
N SER A 298 -23.26 2.51 -4.09
CA SER A 298 -22.71 2.75 -2.74
C SER A 298 -23.33 3.95 -2.02
N SER A 299 -22.88 4.21 -0.79
CA SER A 299 -23.12 5.47 -0.08
C SER A 299 -22.40 6.68 -0.69
N TYR A 300 -21.35 6.46 -1.49
CA TYR A 300 -20.46 7.50 -2.03
C TYR A 300 -20.75 7.85 -3.50
N GLU A 301 -21.78 7.26 -4.11
CA GLU A 301 -22.11 7.51 -5.51
C GLU A 301 -22.38 9.01 -5.76
N GLY A 302 -21.64 9.61 -6.71
CA GLY A 302 -21.77 11.03 -7.02
C GLY A 302 -21.05 12.00 -6.07
N TYR A 303 -20.37 11.53 -5.01
CA TYR A 303 -19.57 12.40 -4.15
C TYR A 303 -18.45 13.09 -4.96
N THR A 304 -18.20 14.37 -4.71
CA THR A 304 -17.02 15.09 -5.24
C THR A 304 -15.97 15.26 -4.14
N ALA A 305 -14.76 15.71 -4.49
CA ALA A 305 -13.72 16.02 -3.50
C ALA A 305 -14.19 16.97 -2.38
N LEU A 306 -15.12 17.89 -2.69
CA LEU A 306 -15.71 18.82 -1.71
C LEU A 306 -16.74 18.15 -0.79
N HIS A 307 -17.38 17.05 -1.18
CA HIS A 307 -18.25 16.27 -0.29
C HIS A 307 -17.41 15.58 0.80
N PHE A 308 -16.36 14.86 0.44
CA PHE A 308 -15.42 14.25 1.40
C PHE A 308 -14.73 15.28 2.31
N ALA A 309 -14.42 16.47 1.79
CA ALA A 309 -13.86 17.56 2.58
C ALA A 309 -14.83 18.16 3.61
N ALA A 310 -16.14 18.08 3.35
CA ALA A 310 -17.18 18.54 4.27
C ALA A 310 -17.55 17.47 5.31
N GLU A 311 -17.68 16.21 4.87
CA GLU A 311 -17.93 15.00 5.66
C GLU A 311 -16.84 14.74 6.72
N THR A 312 -15.58 15.06 6.42
CA THR A 312 -14.48 14.87 7.37
C THR A 312 -14.41 15.91 8.48
N HIS A 313 -15.19 17.00 8.41
CA HIS A 313 -15.31 18.12 9.37
C HIS A 313 -14.00 18.80 9.87
N THR A 314 -12.81 18.36 9.45
CA THR A 314 -11.53 18.60 10.15
C THR A 314 -10.57 19.58 9.46
N SER A 315 -10.86 20.02 8.23
CA SER A 315 -9.96 20.93 7.51
C SER A 315 -10.70 21.98 6.68
N LEU A 316 -10.99 23.12 7.32
CA LEU A 316 -11.36 24.35 6.63
C LEU A 316 -10.34 24.74 5.52
N PRO A 317 -9.01 24.61 5.70
CA PRO A 317 -8.05 24.87 4.62
C PRO A 317 -8.29 24.05 3.34
N ILE A 318 -8.69 22.78 3.46
CA ILE A 318 -9.06 21.95 2.29
C ILE A 318 -10.32 22.50 1.62
N VAL A 319 -11.38 22.79 2.40
CA VAL A 319 -12.64 23.34 1.89
C VAL A 319 -12.42 24.66 1.16
N SER A 320 -11.72 25.62 1.77
CA SER A 320 -11.38 26.91 1.16
C SER A 320 -10.52 26.75 -0.10
N ALA A 321 -9.55 25.83 -0.10
CA ALA A 321 -8.69 25.59 -1.26
C ALA A 321 -9.46 24.99 -2.44
N LEU A 322 -10.33 24.00 -2.19
CA LEU A 322 -11.20 23.41 -3.22
C LEU A 322 -12.12 24.46 -3.84
N LEU A 323 -12.77 25.29 -3.00
CA LEU A 323 -13.65 26.38 -3.47
C LEU A 323 -12.88 27.43 -4.29
N ALA A 324 -11.66 27.78 -3.87
CA ALA A 324 -10.80 28.72 -4.61
C ALA A 324 -10.39 28.20 -6.00
N HIS A 325 -10.28 26.87 -6.17
CA HIS A 325 -10.02 26.21 -7.45
C HIS A 325 -11.29 25.80 -8.20
N GLY A 326 -12.47 26.30 -7.82
CA GLY A 326 -13.72 26.12 -8.57
C GLY A 326 -14.49 24.84 -8.26
N ALA A 327 -14.24 24.17 -7.13
CA ALA A 327 -15.14 23.14 -6.62
C ALA A 327 -16.53 23.73 -6.34
N SER A 328 -17.59 23.03 -6.75
CA SER A 328 -18.95 23.52 -6.67
C SER A 328 -19.61 23.16 -5.33
N PRO A 329 -19.96 24.13 -4.46
CA PRO A 329 -20.78 23.87 -3.27
C PRO A 329 -22.25 23.53 -3.63
N LEU A 330 -22.59 23.54 -4.93
CA LEU A 330 -23.90 23.17 -5.48
C LEU A 330 -23.89 21.81 -6.20
N ALA A 331 -22.75 21.10 -6.23
CA ALA A 331 -22.72 19.71 -6.65
C ALA A 331 -23.66 18.89 -5.75
N ARG A 332 -24.30 17.85 -6.31
CA ARG A 332 -25.13 16.92 -5.55
C ARG A 332 -24.65 15.49 -5.78
N THR A 333 -24.73 14.67 -4.73
CA THR A 333 -24.55 13.20 -4.82
C THR A 333 -25.58 12.56 -5.76
N ALA A 334 -25.44 11.27 -6.03
CA ALA A 334 -26.52 10.48 -6.59
C ALA A 334 -27.80 10.59 -5.73
N THR A 335 -28.96 10.39 -6.35
CA THR A 335 -30.25 10.47 -5.66
C THR A 335 -30.42 9.27 -4.73
N THR A 336 -30.51 9.52 -3.43
CA THR A 336 -30.94 8.51 -2.46
C THR A 336 -32.36 8.01 -2.79
N PRO A 337 -32.83 6.89 -2.20
CA PRO A 337 -34.21 6.41 -2.37
C PRO A 337 -35.32 7.42 -1.98
N SER A 338 -34.97 8.51 -1.29
CA SER A 338 -35.89 9.64 -1.00
C SER A 338 -36.08 10.61 -2.17
N GLY A 339 -35.31 10.47 -3.25
CA GLY A 339 -35.27 11.39 -4.40
C GLY A 339 -34.27 12.54 -4.25
N TYR A 340 -33.67 12.72 -3.07
CA TYR A 340 -32.71 13.78 -2.79
C TYR A 340 -31.26 13.26 -2.86
N GLY A 341 -30.40 14.00 -3.56
CA GLY A 341 -28.93 13.87 -3.47
C GLY A 341 -28.36 15.03 -2.68
N TYR A 342 -27.48 14.76 -1.73
CA TYR A 342 -26.95 15.72 -0.76
C TYR A 342 -26.02 16.74 -1.41
N LEU A 343 -25.95 17.95 -0.85
CA LEU A 343 -24.92 18.95 -1.10
C LEU A 343 -23.71 18.71 -0.15
N PRO A 344 -22.51 19.24 -0.44
CA PRO A 344 -21.42 19.26 0.54
C PRO A 344 -21.83 19.96 1.85
N LEU A 345 -22.68 20.99 1.76
CA LEU A 345 -23.23 21.67 2.93
C LEU A 345 -24.16 20.77 3.76
N ASP A 346 -24.93 19.89 3.11
CA ASP A 346 -25.84 18.97 3.83
C ASP A 346 -25.03 17.95 4.63
N LEU A 347 -23.92 17.45 4.08
CA LEU A 347 -22.96 16.57 4.77
C LEU A 347 -22.23 17.24 5.95
N THR A 348 -22.35 18.56 6.13
CA THR A 348 -21.84 19.18 7.36
C THR A 348 -22.76 19.01 8.57
N TYR A 349 -24.01 18.58 8.42
CA TYR A 349 -25.03 18.64 9.48
C TYR A 349 -25.30 17.29 10.19
N ASP A 350 -24.29 16.44 10.37
CA ASP A 350 -24.52 15.11 10.95
C ASP A 350 -24.89 15.14 12.44
N SER A 351 -25.41 14.01 12.93
CA SER A 351 -26.70 13.98 13.62
C SER A 351 -26.61 13.69 15.12
N ALA A 352 -25.44 13.88 15.74
CA ALA A 352 -25.15 13.46 17.10
C ALA A 352 -24.63 14.58 18.03
N TRP A 353 -25.26 14.67 19.21
CA TRP A 353 -24.87 15.49 20.38
C TRP A 353 -25.12 17.03 20.24
N PRO A 354 -25.74 17.71 21.25
CA PRO A 354 -27.15 18.01 21.08
C PRO A 354 -27.64 19.31 21.76
N SER A 355 -28.97 19.38 21.93
CA SER A 355 -29.75 20.32 22.72
C SER A 355 -29.52 20.29 24.26
N THR A 356 -28.34 19.90 24.77
CA THR A 356 -28.03 19.85 26.22
C THR A 356 -27.45 21.14 26.81
N GLY A 357 -27.22 22.19 26.00
CA GLY A 357 -26.83 23.51 26.50
C GLY A 357 -25.39 23.62 27.02
N GLU A 358 -24.55 22.62 26.74
CA GLU A 358 -23.11 22.65 27.02
C GLU A 358 -22.37 23.59 26.04
N SER A 359 -21.16 24.02 26.40
CA SER A 359 -20.34 24.81 25.49
C SER A 359 -19.82 23.93 24.34
N PRO A 360 -19.90 24.36 23.08
CA PRO A 360 -19.53 23.54 21.94
C PRO A 360 -18.04 23.13 21.96
N PRO A 361 -17.70 21.89 21.55
CA PRO A 361 -16.32 21.43 21.44
C PRO A 361 -15.55 22.20 20.35
N ALA A 362 -14.22 22.11 20.37
CA ALA A 362 -13.37 22.83 19.41
C ALA A 362 -13.76 22.55 17.94
N ASP A 363 -14.07 21.29 17.61
CA ASP A 363 -14.43 20.85 16.26
C ASP A 363 -15.76 21.47 15.77
N TYR A 364 -16.68 21.83 16.68
CA TYR A 364 -17.90 22.55 16.32
C TYR A 364 -17.59 23.97 15.81
N THR A 365 -16.48 24.59 16.23
CA THR A 365 -16.07 25.89 15.68
C THR A 365 -15.63 25.73 14.22
N ILE A 366 -14.78 24.73 13.93
CA ILE A 366 -14.33 24.34 12.59
C ILE A 366 -15.53 24.00 11.68
N HIS A 367 -16.45 23.18 12.17
CA HIS A 367 -17.71 22.82 11.53
C HIS A 367 -18.58 24.07 11.22
N SER A 368 -18.68 25.02 12.15
CA SER A 368 -19.39 26.29 11.91
C SER A 368 -18.69 27.16 10.85
N ASP A 369 -17.36 27.11 10.76
CA ASP A 369 -16.59 27.88 9.77
C ASP A 369 -16.63 27.23 8.38
N ILE A 370 -16.55 25.90 8.28
CA ILE A 370 -16.80 25.15 7.04
C ILE A 370 -18.20 25.47 6.50
N GLN A 371 -19.21 25.56 7.37
CA GLN A 371 -20.55 26.01 6.98
C GLN A 371 -20.56 27.45 6.46
N LYS A 372 -19.95 28.41 7.17
CA LYS A 372 -19.83 29.82 6.71
C LYS A 372 -19.14 29.91 5.35
N GLU A 373 -18.15 29.05 5.11
CA GLU A 373 -17.37 28.97 3.87
C GLU A 373 -18.22 28.46 2.69
N LEU A 374 -18.93 27.35 2.88
CA LEU A 374 -19.86 26.78 1.89
C LEU A 374 -21.09 27.68 1.64
N MET A 375 -21.46 28.52 2.61
CA MET A 375 -22.60 29.45 2.55
C MET A 375 -22.28 30.82 1.93
N ARG A 376 -21.04 31.06 1.46
CA ARG A 376 -20.61 32.35 0.87
C ARG A 376 -21.46 32.81 -0.33
N CYS A 377 -21.51 34.12 -0.54
CA CYS A 377 -22.22 34.75 -1.66
C CYS A 377 -21.60 34.34 -3.01
N GLY A 378 -22.39 33.67 -3.86
CA GLY A 378 -21.93 33.19 -5.19
C GLY A 378 -21.50 34.28 -6.19
N SER A 379 -21.61 35.57 -5.83
CA SER A 379 -21.15 36.69 -6.68
C SER A 379 -19.94 37.44 -6.15
N CYS A 380 -19.61 37.33 -4.85
CA CYS A 380 -18.59 38.17 -4.21
C CYS A 380 -17.89 37.54 -2.99
N GLY A 381 -18.19 36.29 -2.64
CA GLY A 381 -17.53 35.58 -1.54
C GLY A 381 -17.92 36.01 -0.12
N ALA A 382 -18.82 36.98 0.05
CA ALA A 382 -19.26 37.44 1.38
C ALA A 382 -19.92 36.32 2.20
N THR A 383 -19.45 36.09 3.42
CA THR A 383 -19.94 35.06 4.35
C THR A 383 -21.36 35.34 4.84
N GLU A 384 -21.69 36.60 5.14
CA GLU A 384 -23.06 37.02 5.46
C GLU A 384 -23.94 37.02 4.20
N SER A 385 -24.55 35.87 3.92
CA SER A 385 -25.45 35.67 2.79
C SER A 385 -26.83 35.17 3.25
N PRO A 386 -27.70 36.08 3.75
CA PRO A 386 -29.01 35.72 4.28
C PRO A 386 -30.05 35.42 3.17
N MET A 387 -29.84 35.90 1.94
CA MET A 387 -30.75 35.58 0.84
C MET A 387 -30.39 34.24 0.21
N VAL A 388 -31.40 33.45 -0.14
CA VAL A 388 -31.26 32.15 -0.79
C VAL A 388 -32.01 32.16 -2.13
N CYS A 389 -31.49 31.46 -3.13
CA CYS A 389 -32.17 31.29 -4.42
C CYS A 389 -33.47 30.50 -4.26
N PHE A 390 -34.61 31.18 -4.47
CA PHE A 390 -35.99 30.65 -4.34
C PHE A 390 -36.28 29.38 -5.15
N ARG A 391 -35.44 29.03 -6.13
CA ARG A 391 -35.64 27.86 -6.99
C ARG A 391 -34.90 26.64 -6.48
N CYS A 392 -33.63 26.77 -6.08
CA CYS A 392 -32.80 25.62 -5.68
C CYS A 392 -32.60 25.47 -4.17
N HIS A 393 -32.93 26.49 -3.38
CA HIS A 393 -32.70 26.59 -1.92
C HIS A 393 -31.24 26.40 -1.42
N ALA A 394 -30.28 26.15 -2.32
CA ALA A 394 -28.87 25.98 -2.00
C ALA A 394 -28.03 27.27 -2.16
N GLN A 395 -28.07 27.93 -3.33
CA GLN A 395 -27.22 29.09 -3.61
C GLN A 395 -27.62 30.32 -2.79
N ARG A 396 -26.65 30.88 -2.07
CA ARG A 396 -26.81 32.08 -1.23
C ARG A 396 -26.23 33.36 -1.83
N TYR A 397 -26.75 34.50 -1.36
CA TYR A 397 -26.35 35.85 -1.75
C TYR A 397 -26.43 36.84 -0.57
N CYS A 398 -25.51 37.81 -0.52
CA CYS A 398 -25.56 38.93 0.44
C CYS A 398 -26.52 40.06 0.00
N SER A 399 -26.79 40.21 -1.30
CA SER A 399 -27.66 41.29 -1.81
C SER A 399 -28.37 40.93 -3.13
N GLY A 400 -29.48 41.62 -3.40
CA GLY A 400 -30.20 41.55 -4.69
C GLY A 400 -29.37 42.02 -5.88
N SER A 401 -28.30 42.80 -5.67
CA SER A 401 -27.36 43.17 -6.73
C SER A 401 -26.51 41.97 -7.13
N CYS A 402 -25.87 41.33 -6.14
CA CYS A 402 -25.09 40.10 -6.30
C CYS A 402 -25.90 38.97 -6.92
N GLN A 403 -27.16 38.79 -6.50
CA GLN A 403 -28.05 37.81 -7.11
C GLN A 403 -28.26 38.09 -8.60
N ARG A 404 -28.56 39.33 -8.99
CA ARG A 404 -28.76 39.70 -10.42
C ARG A 404 -27.47 39.56 -11.24
N GLN A 405 -26.32 39.85 -10.65
CA GLN A 405 -25.01 39.76 -11.30
C GLN A 405 -24.61 38.30 -11.58
N HIS A 406 -24.83 37.38 -10.62
CA HIS A 406 -24.47 35.96 -10.76
C HIS A 406 -25.55 35.12 -11.46
N TRP A 407 -26.82 35.54 -11.46
CA TRP A 407 -27.93 34.79 -12.07
C TRP A 407 -27.70 34.30 -13.51
N PRO A 408 -27.05 35.05 -14.44
CA PRO A 408 -26.74 34.56 -15.79
C PRO A 408 -25.88 33.31 -15.82
N HIS A 409 -25.01 33.11 -14.82
CA HIS A 409 -24.24 31.87 -14.63
C HIS A 409 -25.07 30.86 -13.83
N HIS A 410 -25.52 31.21 -12.62
CA HIS A 410 -26.24 30.28 -11.72
C HIS A 410 -27.45 29.59 -12.37
N LYS A 411 -28.19 30.27 -13.27
CA LYS A 411 -29.38 29.71 -13.93
C LYS A 411 -29.13 28.41 -14.71
N THR A 412 -27.88 28.13 -15.13
CA THR A 412 -27.53 26.91 -15.89
C THR A 412 -27.39 25.69 -14.98
N VAL A 413 -26.94 25.89 -13.74
CA VAL A 413 -26.76 24.84 -12.72
C VAL A 413 -27.92 24.77 -11.71
N CYS A 414 -28.77 25.80 -11.66
CA CYS A 414 -29.92 25.92 -10.76
C CYS A 414 -31.03 24.90 -11.08
N ARG A 415 -30.93 23.69 -10.50
CA ARG A 415 -32.03 22.72 -10.44
C ARG A 415 -33.07 23.15 -9.39
N PRO A 416 -34.37 22.88 -9.60
CA PRO A 416 -35.37 23.07 -8.54
C PRO A 416 -35.02 22.25 -7.29
N ALA A 417 -35.37 22.76 -6.11
CA ALA A 417 -35.71 21.87 -5.00
C ALA A 417 -36.98 21.10 -5.37
N LEU A 418 -37.05 19.82 -4.98
CA LEU A 418 -38.33 19.11 -4.95
C LEU A 418 -39.16 19.68 -3.77
N ALA A 419 -40.49 19.58 -3.90
CA ALA A 419 -41.47 20.20 -3.01
C ALA A 419 -42.04 19.21 -1.98
#